data_AF-A0A947ADW6-F1
#
_entry.id   AF-A0A947ADW6-F1
#
_cell.length_a   1.000
_cell.length_b   1.000
_cell.length_c   1.000
_cell.angle_alpha   90.00
_cell.angle_beta   90.00
_cell.angle_gamma   90.00
#
_symmetry.space_group_name_H-M   'P 1'
#
loop_
_entity.id
_entity.type
_entity.pdbx_description
1 polymer ?
#
loop_
_entity_poly.entity_id
_entity_poly.type
_entity_poly.pdbx_seq_one_letter_code
_entity_poly.pdbx_strand_id
1 'polypeptide(L)'
;MKKLMMLILSGVSAMVLSGCGVGTPDAEGWKSSQKDEFLQILATDKYASICNQQALYENVKESENSKLMSKLLVAYARNLANGCIDLKSFNESQEKRIKRNVETYYETYLQEVNESDIMRRLRAGQSIEQILKPYVPEYAQFFDLKKRYMLLEADQNTSKKTLRKMRLNLERLKLMKPGLGDNYALVNVPEYTVRVIDANGTAVSMAVVVGKRKLQTPIFSANLQYVTMNPQWGVPDSIARNEVIPKLLKNPNYLTEKRMVIR
;
A
#
# COMPACT_ATOMS: atom_id res chain seq x y z
N MET A 1 -50.81 -39.53 -53.44
CA MET A 1 -49.51 -39.66 -52.75
C MET A 1 -49.48 -38.67 -51.59
N LYS A 2 -49.34 -39.18 -50.36
CA LYS A 2 -49.27 -38.41 -49.11
C LYS A 2 -47.99 -37.58 -49.02
N LYS A 3 -48.07 -36.35 -48.50
CA LYS A 3 -47.04 -35.63 -47.72
C LYS A 3 -47.73 -34.41 -47.10
N LEU A 4 -48.30 -34.52 -45.90
CA LEU A 4 -47.66 -34.33 -44.59
C LEU A 4 -47.18 -32.88 -44.35
N MET A 5 -48.12 -32.03 -43.93
CA MET A 5 -48.13 -31.24 -42.69
C MET A 5 -46.78 -30.76 -42.14
N MET A 6 -46.58 -29.45 -42.07
CA MET A 6 -45.89 -28.81 -40.95
C MET A 6 -46.37 -27.36 -40.77
N LEU A 7 -47.21 -27.13 -39.77
CA LEU A 7 -47.53 -25.81 -39.24
C LEU A 7 -46.26 -25.23 -38.60
N ILE A 8 -45.88 -24.02 -39.02
CA ILE A 8 -44.91 -23.20 -38.29
C ILE A 8 -45.71 -22.35 -37.30
N LEU A 9 -45.77 -22.80 -36.04
CA LEU A 9 -46.22 -21.97 -34.93
C LEU A 9 -45.19 -20.86 -34.70
N SER A 10 -45.63 -19.62 -34.83
CA SER A 10 -44.92 -18.42 -34.37
C SER A 10 -44.85 -18.43 -32.84
N GLY A 11 -43.81 -19.05 -32.29
CA GLY A 11 -43.44 -18.90 -30.89
C GLY A 11 -42.82 -17.52 -30.66
N VAL A 12 -43.64 -16.56 -30.23
CA VAL A 12 -43.13 -15.34 -29.58
C VAL A 12 -42.51 -15.80 -28.27
N SER A 13 -41.21 -16.07 -28.30
CA SER A 13 -40.42 -16.24 -27.10
C SER A 13 -40.39 -14.89 -26.39
N ALA A 14 -41.28 -14.72 -25.42
CA ALA A 14 -41.19 -13.66 -24.44
C ALA A 14 -39.85 -13.85 -23.71
N MET A 15 -38.82 -13.14 -24.18
CA MET A 15 -37.65 -12.83 -23.40
C MET A 15 -38.17 -12.08 -22.17
N VAL A 16 -38.32 -12.81 -21.08
CA VAL A 16 -38.41 -12.21 -19.76
C VAL A 16 -37.06 -11.53 -19.57
N LEU A 17 -37.00 -10.25 -19.93
CA LEU A 17 -35.99 -9.34 -19.45
C LEU A 17 -36.14 -9.35 -17.94
N SER A 18 -35.36 -10.21 -17.28
CA SER A 18 -35.08 -10.10 -15.86
C SER A 18 -34.52 -8.70 -15.67
N GLY A 19 -35.38 -7.79 -15.24
CA GLY A 19 -35.04 -6.40 -15.03
C GLY A 19 -33.80 -6.35 -14.16
N CYS A 20 -32.74 -5.72 -14.67
CA CYS A 20 -31.70 -5.19 -13.82
C CYS A 20 -32.42 -4.38 -12.74
N GLY A 21 -32.46 -4.90 -11.52
CA GLY A 21 -32.98 -4.19 -10.36
C GLY A 21 -32.05 -3.02 -10.08
N VAL A 22 -32.19 -1.94 -10.85
CA VAL A 22 -31.60 -0.65 -10.53
C VAL A 22 -32.45 -0.12 -9.39
N GLY A 23 -32.16 -0.59 -8.18
CA GLY A 23 -32.75 -0.06 -6.97
C GLY A 23 -32.60 1.46 -6.99
N THR A 24 -33.70 2.17 -6.83
CA THR A 24 -33.69 3.63 -6.73
C THR A 24 -32.77 4.02 -5.58
N PRO A 25 -31.81 4.95 -5.77
CA PRO A 25 -30.98 5.42 -4.68
C PRO A 25 -31.83 5.96 -3.52
N ASP A 26 -31.39 5.75 -2.29
CA ASP A 26 -32.02 6.37 -1.13
C ASP A 26 -31.69 7.87 -1.03
N ALA A 27 -32.19 8.52 0.03
CA ALA A 27 -31.99 9.97 0.25
C ALA A 27 -30.51 10.39 0.35
N GLU A 28 -29.61 9.48 0.70
CA GLU A 28 -28.17 9.73 0.78
C GLU A 28 -27.44 9.35 -0.53
N GLY A 29 -28.16 8.79 -1.49
CA GLY A 29 -27.66 8.41 -2.81
C GLY A 29 -27.14 6.97 -2.91
N TRP A 30 -27.40 6.13 -1.90
CA TRP A 30 -26.99 4.73 -1.90
C TRP A 30 -28.01 3.86 -2.65
N LYS A 31 -27.52 3.04 -3.57
CA LYS A 31 -28.28 1.91 -4.14
C LYS A 31 -28.15 0.69 -3.23
N SER A 32 -29.15 -0.19 -3.20
CA SER A 32 -29.12 -1.42 -2.39
C SER A 32 -27.89 -2.27 -2.69
N SER A 33 -27.55 -2.45 -3.97
CA SER A 33 -26.36 -3.20 -4.38
C SER A 33 -25.04 -2.62 -3.84
N GLN A 34 -24.94 -1.29 -3.71
CA GLN A 34 -23.77 -0.63 -3.12
C GLN A 34 -23.71 -0.86 -1.61
N LYS A 35 -24.86 -0.88 -0.92
CA LYS A 35 -24.91 -1.17 0.52
C LYS A 35 -24.44 -2.59 0.79
N ASP A 36 -24.97 -3.56 0.05
CA ASP A 36 -24.60 -4.96 0.17
C ASP A 36 -23.11 -5.17 -0.09
N GLU A 37 -22.57 -4.57 -1.17
CA GLU A 37 -21.15 -4.61 -1.51
C GLU A 37 -20.30 -4.01 -0.38
N PHE A 38 -20.69 -2.86 0.18
CA PHE A 38 -19.94 -2.24 1.25
C PHE A 38 -19.95 -3.07 2.54
N LEU A 39 -21.10 -3.62 2.92
CA LEU A 39 -21.21 -4.48 4.09
C LEU A 39 -20.36 -5.75 3.94
N GLN A 40 -20.27 -6.34 2.73
CA GLN A 40 -19.38 -7.48 2.46
C GLN A 40 -17.89 -7.11 2.58
N ILE A 41 -17.50 -5.93 2.08
CA ILE A 41 -16.14 -5.41 2.24
C ILE A 41 -15.79 -5.23 3.70
N LEU A 42 -16.71 -4.66 4.49
CA LEU A 42 -16.52 -4.42 5.92
C LEU A 42 -16.47 -5.71 6.73
N ALA A 43 -17.36 -6.67 6.45
CA ALA A 43 -17.43 -7.95 7.17
C ALA A 43 -16.13 -8.76 7.10
N THR A 44 -15.39 -8.63 6.00
CA THR A 44 -14.10 -9.32 5.80
C THR A 44 -12.89 -8.42 6.04
N ASP A 45 -13.10 -7.15 6.39
CA ASP A 45 -12.13 -6.05 6.31
C ASP A 45 -11.22 -6.22 5.08
N LYS A 46 -11.82 -6.28 3.88
CA LYS A 46 -11.17 -6.78 2.65
C LYS A 46 -9.79 -6.16 2.39
N TYR A 47 -9.60 -4.90 2.73
CA TYR A 47 -8.34 -4.17 2.53
C TYR A 47 -7.58 -3.86 3.81
N ALA A 48 -7.96 -4.48 4.93
CA ALA A 48 -7.33 -4.28 6.22
C ALA A 48 -7.33 -2.79 6.62
N SER A 49 -8.47 -2.11 6.56
CA SER A 49 -8.60 -0.64 6.74
C SER A 49 -9.58 -0.22 7.84
N ILE A 50 -10.10 -1.16 8.63
CA ILE A 50 -10.81 -0.86 9.89
C ILE A 50 -9.78 -0.74 11.02
N CYS A 51 -9.68 0.44 11.65
CA CYS A 51 -8.73 0.67 12.75
C CYS A 51 -9.23 1.64 13.81
N ASN A 52 -9.34 2.94 13.51
CA ASN A 52 -9.70 3.97 14.48
C ASN A 52 -11.22 4.19 14.58
N GLN A 53 -11.99 3.48 13.77
CA GLN A 53 -13.43 3.69 13.59
C GLN A 53 -14.29 2.49 14.02
N GLN A 54 -13.81 1.65 14.94
CA GLN A 54 -14.53 0.44 15.37
C GLN A 54 -15.97 0.75 15.82
N ALA A 55 -16.16 1.78 16.64
CA ALA A 55 -17.50 2.18 17.10
C ALA A 55 -18.42 2.60 15.94
N LEU A 56 -17.89 3.33 14.95
CA LEU A 56 -18.65 3.71 13.76
C LEU A 56 -19.01 2.49 12.91
N TYR A 57 -18.08 1.52 12.80
CA TYR A 57 -18.33 0.26 12.12
C TYR A 57 -19.45 -0.55 12.78
N GLU A 58 -19.42 -0.74 14.11
CA GLU A 58 -20.49 -1.47 14.80
C GLU A 58 -21.84 -0.78 14.62
N ASN A 59 -21.89 0.56 14.75
CA ASN A 59 -23.13 1.32 14.53
C ASN A 59 -23.68 1.15 13.09
N VAL A 60 -22.81 1.10 12.08
CA VAL A 60 -23.21 0.85 10.68
C VAL A 60 -23.74 -0.56 10.52
N LYS A 61 -23.08 -1.54 11.12
CA LYS A 61 -23.48 -2.95 11.06
C LYS A 61 -24.85 -3.19 11.70
N GLU A 62 -25.17 -2.48 12.78
CA GLU A 62 -26.46 -2.62 13.48
C GLU A 62 -27.60 -1.84 12.79
N SER A 63 -27.32 -0.62 12.31
CA SER A 63 -28.37 0.28 11.82
C SER A 63 -28.56 0.30 10.31
N GLU A 64 -27.53 -0.10 9.55
CA GLU A 64 -27.43 0.07 8.09
C GLU A 64 -27.79 1.49 7.62
N ASN A 65 -27.56 2.48 8.49
CA ASN A 65 -27.93 3.86 8.22
C ASN A 65 -27.01 4.47 7.17
N SER A 66 -27.58 4.91 6.05
CA SER A 66 -26.83 5.40 4.88
C SER A 66 -25.93 6.60 5.18
N LYS A 67 -26.33 7.48 6.11
CA LYS A 67 -25.50 8.63 6.52
C LYS A 67 -24.27 8.18 7.29
N LEU A 68 -24.40 7.16 8.14
CA LEU A 68 -23.26 6.54 8.82
C LEU A 68 -22.40 5.74 7.85
N MET A 69 -23.00 5.03 6.89
CA MET A 69 -22.26 4.31 5.83
C MET A 69 -21.41 5.27 5.00
N SER A 70 -21.94 6.43 4.60
CA SER A 70 -21.17 7.45 3.87
C SER A 70 -19.95 7.92 4.68
N LYS A 71 -20.13 8.23 5.98
CA LYS A 71 -19.03 8.60 6.86
C LYS A 71 -17.99 7.48 6.98
N LEU A 72 -18.44 6.25 7.14
CA LEU A 72 -17.57 5.08 7.25
C LEU A 72 -16.82 4.80 5.95
N LEU A 73 -17.46 4.93 4.79
CA LEU A 73 -16.85 4.75 3.47
C LEU A 73 -15.69 5.72 3.28
N VAL A 74 -15.90 7.00 3.61
CA VAL A 74 -14.86 8.02 3.51
C VAL A 74 -13.72 7.73 4.49
N ALA A 75 -14.03 7.37 5.74
CA ALA A 75 -13.01 6.97 6.71
C ALA A 75 -12.22 5.73 6.27
N TYR A 76 -12.91 4.73 5.73
CA TYR A 76 -12.31 3.51 5.18
C TYR A 76 -11.38 3.83 4.02
N ALA A 77 -11.79 4.70 3.10
CA ALA A 77 -10.98 5.16 1.98
C ALA A 77 -9.72 5.91 2.46
N ARG A 78 -9.85 6.80 3.47
CA ARG A 78 -8.69 7.49 4.09
C ARG A 78 -7.69 6.51 4.68
N ASN A 79 -8.16 5.51 5.42
CA ASN A 79 -7.31 4.48 6.03
C ASN A 79 -6.72 3.52 4.98
N LEU A 80 -7.43 3.27 3.88
CA LEU A 80 -6.92 2.48 2.76
C LEU A 80 -5.79 3.22 2.05
N ALA A 81 -5.99 4.50 1.78
CA ALA A 81 -5.03 5.34 1.06
C ALA A 81 -3.75 5.61 1.85
N ASN A 82 -3.88 5.84 3.17
CA ASN A 82 -2.82 6.39 4.02
C ASN A 82 -2.48 5.53 5.24
N GLY A 83 -3.10 4.35 5.36
CA GLY A 83 -2.93 3.47 6.51
C GLY A 83 -3.44 4.05 7.82
N CYS A 84 -3.22 3.28 8.88
CA CYS A 84 -3.65 3.61 10.25
C CYS A 84 -2.50 3.95 11.19
N ILE A 85 -1.29 4.16 10.66
CA ILE A 85 -0.13 4.52 11.48
C ILE A 85 -0.29 5.94 11.98
N ASP A 86 -0.17 6.15 13.29
CA ASP A 86 -0.07 7.48 13.87
C ASP A 86 1.26 8.12 13.46
N LEU A 87 1.21 8.91 12.39
CA LEU A 87 2.36 9.60 11.83
C LEU A 87 2.95 10.63 12.80
N LYS A 88 2.13 11.22 13.68
CA LYS A 88 2.62 12.17 14.69
C LYS A 88 3.53 11.44 15.67
N SER A 89 3.02 10.38 16.31
CA SER A 89 3.81 9.57 17.24
C SER A 89 5.03 8.93 16.55
N PHE A 90 4.88 8.52 15.28
CA PHE A 90 6.00 7.99 14.50
C PHE A 90 7.09 9.05 14.28
N ASN A 91 6.74 10.25 13.84
CA ASN A 91 7.70 11.34 13.61
C ASN A 91 8.40 11.76 14.89
N GLU A 92 7.66 11.92 16.00
CA GLU A 92 8.24 12.17 17.33
C GLU A 92 9.25 11.09 17.73
N SER A 93 8.98 9.83 17.38
CA SER A 93 9.92 8.72 17.63
C SER A 93 11.19 8.82 16.79
N GLN A 94 11.10 9.30 15.53
CA GLN A 94 12.27 9.53 14.68
C GLN A 94 13.12 10.69 15.20
N GLU A 95 12.49 11.79 15.60
CA GLU A 95 13.20 12.92 16.21
C GLU A 95 13.98 12.53 17.47
N LYS A 96 13.38 11.69 18.32
CA LYS A 96 14.07 11.15 19.52
C LYS A 96 15.29 10.30 19.14
N ARG A 97 15.27 9.59 18.00
CA ARG A 97 16.40 8.81 17.50
C ARG A 97 17.50 9.72 16.98
N ILE A 98 17.15 10.75 16.20
CA ILE A 98 18.10 11.75 15.69
C ILE A 98 18.82 12.45 16.85
N LYS A 99 18.08 12.85 17.90
CA LYS A 99 18.65 13.42 19.14
C LYS A 99 19.64 12.50 19.88
N ARG A 100 19.58 11.18 19.61
CA ARG A 100 20.50 10.16 20.13
C ARG A 100 21.59 9.80 19.12
N ASN A 101 21.84 10.66 18.13
CA ASN A 101 22.82 10.48 17.06
C ASN A 101 22.60 9.17 16.27
N VAL A 102 21.34 8.86 15.97
CA VAL A 102 20.97 7.82 15.00
C VAL A 102 20.55 8.52 13.72
N GLU A 103 21.35 8.40 12.67
CA GLU A 103 21.01 8.89 11.34
C GLU A 103 19.91 8.00 10.76
N THR A 104 18.76 8.62 10.49
CA THR A 104 17.56 7.94 10.01
C THR A 104 16.68 8.92 9.25
N TYR A 105 16.01 8.44 8.20
CA TYR A 105 15.11 9.23 7.38
C TYR A 105 14.03 8.32 6.80
N TYR A 106 12.79 8.77 6.86
CA TYR A 106 11.63 8.06 6.34
C TYR A 106 10.72 9.05 5.61
N GLU A 107 10.52 8.80 4.32
CA GLU A 107 9.51 9.50 3.53
C GLU A 107 8.20 8.69 3.53
N THR A 108 7.07 9.37 3.68
CA THR A 108 5.73 8.78 3.60
C THR A 108 4.93 9.46 2.50
N TYR A 109 4.29 8.68 1.65
CA TYR A 109 3.59 9.20 0.46
C TYR A 109 2.09 9.18 0.70
N LEU A 110 1.58 10.29 1.24
CA LEU A 110 0.16 10.41 1.52
C LEU A 110 -0.61 10.77 0.26
N GLN A 111 -1.70 10.05 0.04
CA GLN A 111 -2.64 10.29 -1.04
C GLN A 111 -3.76 11.22 -0.54
N GLU A 112 -4.13 12.19 -1.37
CA GLU A 112 -5.30 13.02 -1.12
C GLU A 112 -6.58 12.19 -1.29
N VAL A 113 -7.46 12.25 -0.30
CA VAL A 113 -8.76 11.56 -0.35
C VAL A 113 -9.87 12.60 -0.31
N ASN A 114 -10.44 12.87 -1.48
CA ASN A 114 -11.47 13.87 -1.64
C ASN A 114 -12.86 13.28 -1.35
N GLU A 115 -13.46 13.70 -0.24
CA GLU A 115 -14.78 13.24 0.20
C GLU A 115 -15.88 13.57 -0.82
N SER A 116 -15.84 14.76 -1.42
CA SER A 116 -16.83 15.17 -2.43
C SER A 116 -16.75 14.30 -3.69
N ASP A 117 -15.54 13.87 -4.08
CA ASP A 117 -15.31 12.96 -5.20
C ASP A 117 -15.90 11.57 -4.93
N ILE A 118 -15.61 11.02 -3.75
CA ILE A 118 -16.16 9.73 -3.29
C ILE A 118 -17.69 9.77 -3.33
N MET A 119 -18.30 10.81 -2.74
CA MET A 119 -19.75 10.94 -2.69
C MET A 119 -20.37 11.18 -4.07
N ARG A 120 -19.68 11.90 -4.97
CA ARG A 120 -20.12 12.08 -6.36
C ARG A 120 -20.16 10.75 -7.10
N ARG A 121 -19.10 9.94 -6.99
CA ARG A 121 -19.02 8.61 -7.61
C ARG A 121 -20.07 7.64 -7.07
N LEU A 122 -20.30 7.67 -5.76
CA LEU A 122 -21.36 6.90 -5.12
C LEU A 122 -22.73 7.23 -5.72
N ARG A 123 -23.10 8.52 -5.78
CA ARG A 123 -24.37 8.98 -6.37
C ARG A 123 -24.48 8.70 -7.87
N ALA A 124 -23.35 8.71 -8.59
CA ALA A 124 -23.30 8.27 -9.98
C ALA A 124 -23.54 6.75 -10.15
N GLY A 125 -23.62 6.00 -9.04
CA GLY A 125 -23.91 4.58 -9.04
C GLY A 125 -22.71 3.69 -9.33
N GLN A 126 -21.48 4.20 -9.18
CA GLN A 126 -20.28 3.37 -9.26
C GLN A 126 -20.27 2.35 -8.12
N SER A 127 -19.71 1.16 -8.36
CA SER A 127 -19.55 0.16 -7.30
C SER A 127 -18.57 0.67 -6.23
N ILE A 128 -18.69 0.16 -5.01
CA ILE A 128 -17.80 0.51 -3.89
C ILE A 128 -16.35 0.13 -4.22
N GLU A 129 -16.14 -1.02 -4.87
CA GLU A 129 -14.83 -1.39 -5.40
C GLU A 129 -14.27 -0.36 -6.38
N GLN A 130 -15.08 0.15 -7.31
CA GLN A 130 -14.63 1.18 -8.25
C GLN A 130 -14.28 2.50 -7.55
N ILE A 131 -15.00 2.84 -6.49
CA ILE A 131 -14.75 4.04 -5.68
C ILE A 131 -13.46 3.91 -4.89
N LEU A 132 -13.19 2.72 -4.32
CA LEU A 132 -12.00 2.46 -3.50
C LEU A 132 -10.75 2.17 -4.33
N LYS A 133 -10.90 1.67 -5.57
CA LYS A 133 -9.80 1.26 -6.45
C LYS A 133 -8.60 2.22 -6.50
N PRO A 134 -8.76 3.55 -6.61
CA PRO A 134 -7.63 4.48 -6.65
C PRO A 134 -6.75 4.45 -5.40
N TYR A 135 -7.28 4.01 -4.27
CA TYR A 135 -6.58 3.99 -2.98
C TYR A 135 -5.99 2.62 -2.63
N VAL A 136 -6.31 1.58 -3.40
CA VAL A 136 -5.82 0.21 -3.15
C VAL A 136 -4.33 0.16 -3.56
N PRO A 137 -3.41 -0.32 -2.67
CA PRO A 137 -2.02 -0.48 -3.04
C PRO A 137 -1.83 -1.41 -4.24
N GLU A 138 -1.04 -0.98 -5.22
CA GLU A 138 -0.80 -1.71 -6.48
C GLU A 138 0.29 -2.79 -6.36
N TYR A 139 0.92 -2.93 -5.19
CA TYR A 139 2.02 -3.87 -4.98
C TYR A 139 1.51 -5.29 -4.73
N ALA A 140 2.05 -6.28 -5.45
CA ALA A 140 1.74 -7.71 -5.23
C ALA A 140 1.92 -8.13 -3.76
N GLN A 141 2.98 -7.65 -3.12
CA GLN A 141 3.30 -7.92 -1.71
C GLN A 141 2.20 -7.50 -0.72
N PHE A 142 1.36 -6.51 -1.06
CA PHE A 142 0.21 -6.14 -0.23
C PHE A 142 -0.83 -7.26 -0.18
N PHE A 143 -1.18 -7.80 -1.34
CA PHE A 143 -2.16 -8.88 -1.46
C PHE A 143 -1.64 -10.19 -0.86
N ASP A 144 -0.36 -10.50 -1.09
CA ASP A 144 0.28 -11.69 -0.51
C ASP A 144 0.31 -11.63 1.01
N LEU A 145 0.72 -10.49 1.57
CA LEU A 145 0.75 -10.28 3.01
C LEU A 145 -0.66 -10.30 3.60
N LYS A 146 -1.65 -9.74 2.90
CA LYS A 146 -3.05 -9.73 3.34
C LYS A 146 -3.62 -11.15 3.37
N LYS A 147 -3.39 -11.94 2.32
CA LYS A 147 -3.77 -13.36 2.27
C LYS A 147 -3.14 -14.11 3.44
N ARG A 148 -1.85 -13.89 3.73
CA ARG A 148 -1.17 -14.51 4.86
C ARG A 148 -1.75 -14.05 6.20
N TYR A 149 -2.07 -12.77 6.34
CA TYR A 149 -2.71 -12.23 7.55
C TYR A 149 -4.04 -12.92 7.85
N MET A 150 -4.92 -13.06 6.84
CA MET A 150 -6.22 -13.73 7.01
C MET A 150 -6.07 -15.18 7.48
N LEU A 151 -5.12 -15.93 6.90
CA LEU A 151 -4.86 -17.32 7.31
C LEU A 151 -4.37 -17.41 8.76
N LEU A 152 -3.54 -16.46 9.18
CA LEU A 152 -3.02 -16.40 10.54
C LEU A 152 -4.08 -15.94 11.56
N GLU A 153 -4.99 -15.06 11.15
CA GLU A 153 -6.08 -14.58 12.01
C GLU A 153 -7.10 -15.67 12.30
N ALA A 154 -7.34 -16.57 11.34
CA ALA A 154 -8.21 -17.74 11.51
C ALA A 154 -7.57 -18.86 12.36
N ASP A 155 -6.24 -18.85 12.55
CA ASP A 155 -5.52 -19.87 13.32
C ASP A 155 -5.45 -19.51 14.81
N GLN A 156 -6.07 -20.35 15.64
CA GLN A 156 -6.13 -20.16 17.11
C GLN A 156 -4.76 -20.22 17.80
N ASN A 157 -3.74 -20.80 17.15
CA ASN A 157 -2.39 -20.89 17.71
C ASN A 157 -1.54 -19.64 17.41
N THR A 158 -2.00 -18.76 16.52
CA THR A 158 -1.23 -17.57 16.17
C THR A 158 -1.29 -16.53 17.29
N SER A 159 -0.11 -16.11 17.77
CA SER A 159 -0.03 -15.08 18.81
C SER A 159 -0.50 -13.70 18.33
N LYS A 160 -1.21 -12.97 19.20
CA LYS A 160 -1.61 -11.56 18.98
C LYS A 160 -0.43 -10.66 18.57
N LYS A 161 0.77 -10.93 19.09
CA LYS A 161 2.01 -10.21 18.73
C LYS A 161 2.36 -10.39 17.25
N THR A 162 2.15 -11.59 16.71
CA THR A 162 2.41 -11.89 15.29
C THR A 162 1.39 -11.20 14.40
N LEU A 163 0.10 -11.30 14.74
CA LEU A 163 -0.96 -10.59 14.03
C LEU A 163 -0.73 -9.08 14.00
N ARG A 164 -0.36 -8.47 15.14
CA ARG A 164 -0.03 -7.04 15.20
C ARG A 164 1.15 -6.66 14.30
N LYS A 165 2.19 -7.50 14.22
CA LYS A 165 3.34 -7.25 13.32
C LYS A 165 2.92 -7.34 11.85
N MET A 166 2.12 -8.34 11.49
CA MET A 166 1.62 -8.50 10.13
C MET A 166 0.72 -7.32 9.73
N ARG A 167 -0.21 -6.92 10.60
CA ARG A 167 -1.06 -5.75 10.39
C ARG A 167 -0.24 -4.47 10.24
N LEU A 168 0.77 -4.25 11.08
CA LEU A 168 1.66 -3.09 10.95
C LEU A 168 2.38 -3.05 9.58
N ASN A 169 2.81 -4.21 9.07
CA ASN A 169 3.43 -4.26 7.74
C ASN A 169 2.43 -3.98 6.61
N LEU A 170 1.17 -4.40 6.74
CA LEU A 170 0.10 -3.99 5.80
C LEU A 170 -0.07 -2.47 5.78
N GLU A 171 -0.09 -1.82 6.96
CA GLU A 171 -0.19 -0.35 7.02
C GLU A 171 1.03 0.34 6.41
N ARG A 172 2.24 -0.23 6.56
CA ARG A 172 3.45 0.30 5.92
C ARG A 172 3.38 0.27 4.39
N LEU A 173 2.80 -0.79 3.82
CA LEU A 173 2.66 -0.92 2.37
C LEU A 173 1.72 0.14 1.78
N LYS A 174 0.72 0.59 2.54
CA LYS A 174 -0.18 1.69 2.13
C LYS A 174 0.53 3.05 2.09
N LEU A 175 1.59 3.24 2.88
CA LEU A 175 2.39 4.48 2.92
C LEU A 175 3.48 4.57 1.84
N MET A 176 3.65 3.50 1.03
CA MET A 176 4.61 3.50 -0.07
C MET A 176 4.11 4.31 -1.26
N LYS A 177 5.02 4.93 -2.02
CA LYS A 177 4.72 5.81 -3.15
C LYS A 177 3.88 5.11 -4.25
N PRO A 178 2.60 5.47 -4.45
CA PRO A 178 1.78 4.86 -5.49
C PRO A 178 2.32 5.17 -6.88
N GLY A 179 1.90 4.39 -7.89
CA GLY A 179 2.21 4.67 -9.29
C GLY A 179 3.69 4.51 -9.66
N LEU A 180 4.37 3.50 -9.12
CA LEU A 180 5.74 3.15 -9.55
C LEU A 180 5.80 2.61 -10.99
N GLY A 181 4.64 2.25 -11.56
CA GLY A 181 4.52 1.63 -12.86
C GLY A 181 5.09 0.22 -12.90
N ASP A 182 5.35 -0.26 -14.11
CA ASP A 182 5.77 -1.64 -14.35
C ASP A 182 7.29 -1.78 -14.46
N ASN A 183 8.08 -0.78 -14.07
CA ASN A 183 9.54 -0.87 -14.08
C ASN A 183 10.17 -0.08 -12.93
N TYR A 184 10.60 -0.79 -11.88
CA TYR A 184 11.19 -0.16 -10.71
C TYR A 184 12.11 -1.12 -9.93
N ALA A 185 13.03 -0.54 -9.17
CA ALA A 185 13.84 -1.29 -8.20
C ALA A 185 13.28 -1.07 -6.79
N LEU A 186 13.00 -2.16 -6.08
CA LEU A 186 12.55 -2.16 -4.70
C LEU A 186 13.62 -2.75 -3.80
N VAL A 187 14.15 -1.93 -2.89
CA VAL A 187 15.06 -2.38 -1.83
C VAL A 187 14.26 -2.59 -0.55
N ASN A 188 14.10 -3.85 -0.13
CA ASN A 188 13.54 -4.15 1.18
C ASN A 188 14.65 -4.21 2.22
N VAL A 189 14.89 -3.08 2.89
CA VAL A 189 15.99 -2.89 3.85
C VAL A 189 16.07 -3.98 4.92
N PRO A 190 14.98 -4.35 5.66
CA PRO A 190 15.05 -5.43 6.65
C PRO A 190 15.21 -6.84 6.05
N GLU A 191 14.97 -7.01 4.75
CA GLU A 191 15.17 -8.28 4.01
C GLU A 191 16.56 -8.37 3.38
N TYR A 192 17.36 -7.29 3.39
CA TYR A 192 18.68 -7.22 2.74
C TYR A 192 18.64 -7.61 1.27
N THR A 193 17.55 -7.31 0.57
CA THR A 193 17.33 -7.73 -0.82
C THR A 193 16.85 -6.57 -1.67
N VAL A 194 17.41 -6.45 -2.88
CA VAL A 194 16.84 -5.63 -3.96
C VAL A 194 16.15 -6.54 -4.97
N ARG A 195 14.99 -6.10 -5.44
CA ARG A 195 14.26 -6.69 -6.57
C ARG A 195 14.10 -5.65 -7.66
N VAL A 196 14.48 -5.98 -8.89
CA VAL A 196 14.13 -5.19 -10.08
C VAL A 196 12.90 -5.83 -10.69
N ILE A 197 11.83 -5.05 -10.75
CA ILE A 197 10.52 -5.47 -11.22
C ILE A 197 10.33 -4.86 -12.60
N ASP A 198 9.92 -5.68 -13.56
CA ASP A 198 9.46 -5.30 -14.89
C ASP A 198 8.02 -5.79 -15.14
N ALA A 199 7.49 -5.57 -16.35
CA ALA A 199 6.14 -6.00 -16.73
C ALA A 199 5.90 -7.52 -16.65
N ASN A 200 6.96 -8.33 -16.64
CA ASN A 200 6.89 -9.80 -16.54
C ASN A 200 7.13 -10.30 -15.11
N GLY A 201 7.35 -9.41 -14.14
CA GLY A 201 7.56 -9.74 -12.73
C GLY A 201 8.96 -9.36 -12.25
N THR A 202 9.59 -10.20 -11.42
CA THR A 202 10.93 -9.92 -10.90
C THR A 202 12.00 -10.36 -11.90
N ALA A 203 12.62 -9.39 -12.59
CA ALA A 203 13.71 -9.62 -13.53
C ALA A 203 15.02 -9.98 -12.82
N VAL A 204 15.30 -9.34 -11.68
CA VAL A 204 16.52 -9.54 -10.90
C VAL A 204 16.20 -9.52 -9.41
N SER A 205 16.80 -10.45 -8.65
CA SER A 205 16.80 -10.41 -7.19
C SER A 205 18.20 -10.72 -6.67
N MET A 206 18.71 -9.86 -5.79
CA MET A 206 20.04 -10.02 -5.20
C MET A 206 20.12 -9.45 -3.79
N ALA A 207 21.05 -9.97 -3.01
CA ALA A 207 21.35 -9.45 -1.68
C ALA A 207 22.01 -8.06 -1.76
N VAL A 208 21.72 -7.22 -0.77
CA VAL A 208 22.32 -5.88 -0.60
C VAL A 208 22.84 -5.69 0.82
N VAL A 209 23.88 -4.87 0.95
CA VAL A 209 24.37 -4.41 2.25
C VAL A 209 23.68 -3.09 2.58
N VAL A 210 23.11 -3.00 3.78
CA VAL A 210 22.42 -1.80 4.27
C VAL A 210 23.19 -1.17 5.42
N GLY A 211 22.83 0.08 5.72
CA GLY A 211 23.46 0.86 6.77
C GLY A 211 23.35 0.23 8.16
N LYS A 212 24.31 0.56 9.03
CA LYS A 212 24.34 0.10 10.43
C LYS A 212 23.15 0.68 11.20
N ARG A 213 22.82 0.13 12.38
CA ARG A 213 21.70 0.63 13.21
C ARG A 213 21.77 2.12 13.58
N LYS A 214 22.98 2.69 13.69
CA LYS A 214 23.21 4.13 13.95
C LYS A 214 23.28 4.98 12.67
N LEU A 215 23.50 4.35 11.51
CA LEU A 215 23.69 4.96 10.19
C LEU A 215 22.73 4.26 9.22
N GLN A 216 21.43 4.43 9.43
CA GLN A 216 20.43 3.61 8.74
C GLN A 216 20.30 4.02 7.27
N THR A 217 20.09 3.05 6.38
CA THR A 217 19.69 3.35 5.00
C THR A 217 18.36 4.12 5.02
N PRO A 218 18.28 5.31 4.41
CA PRO A 218 17.06 6.10 4.38
C PRO A 218 15.96 5.39 3.59
N ILE A 219 14.70 5.61 3.97
CA ILE A 219 13.53 5.05 3.27
C ILE A 219 12.90 6.14 2.41
N PHE A 220 12.94 5.96 1.10
CA PHE A 220 12.43 6.92 0.10
C PHE A 220 12.18 6.22 -1.24
N SER A 221 11.62 6.97 -2.18
CA SER A 221 11.38 6.60 -3.57
C SER A 221 11.78 7.77 -4.48
N ALA A 222 12.62 7.48 -5.46
CA ALA A 222 13.10 8.45 -6.43
C ALA A 222 13.30 7.80 -7.80
N ASN A 223 13.40 8.62 -8.85
CA ASN A 223 13.69 8.14 -10.19
C ASN A 223 15.19 7.93 -10.35
N LEU A 224 15.59 6.74 -10.81
CA LEU A 224 16.98 6.47 -11.19
C LEU A 224 17.30 7.25 -12.48
N GLN A 225 18.23 8.20 -12.40
CA GLN A 225 18.53 9.09 -13.54
C GLN A 225 19.58 8.54 -14.50
N TYR A 226 20.64 7.93 -13.96
CA TYR A 226 21.75 7.40 -14.75
C TYR A 226 22.51 6.32 -13.98
N VAL A 227 23.30 5.54 -14.71
CA VAL A 227 24.23 4.55 -14.16
C VAL A 227 25.63 4.93 -14.61
N THR A 228 26.54 5.09 -13.66
CA THR A 228 27.96 5.39 -13.94
C THR A 228 28.79 4.13 -13.83
N MET A 229 29.48 3.78 -14.91
CA MET A 229 30.46 2.70 -14.91
C MET A 229 31.78 3.19 -14.30
N ASN A 230 32.39 2.38 -13.43
CA ASN A 230 33.66 2.68 -12.75
C ASN A 230 33.71 4.09 -12.13
N PRO A 231 32.77 4.43 -11.23
CA PRO A 231 32.70 5.76 -10.65
C PRO A 231 33.93 6.03 -9.78
N GLN A 232 34.35 7.30 -9.74
CA GLN A 232 35.24 7.75 -8.69
C GLN A 232 34.45 7.86 -7.38
N TRP A 233 35.04 7.44 -6.26
CA TRP A 233 34.40 7.57 -4.95
C TRP A 233 34.85 8.86 -4.26
N GLY A 234 33.97 9.86 -4.25
CA GLY A 234 34.13 11.03 -3.38
C GLY A 234 33.82 10.62 -1.94
N VAL A 235 34.86 10.61 -1.09
CA VAL A 235 34.70 10.23 0.32
C VAL A 235 33.84 11.28 1.03
N PRO A 236 32.70 10.89 1.64
CA PRO A 236 31.88 11.82 2.41
C PRO A 236 32.66 12.43 3.57
N ASP A 237 32.39 13.70 3.87
CA ASP A 237 33.01 14.46 4.96
C ASP A 237 33.04 13.72 6.29
N SER A 238 31.94 13.04 6.64
CA SER A 238 31.84 12.29 7.90
C SER A 238 32.83 11.12 7.95
N ILE A 239 33.02 10.41 6.83
CA ILE A 239 34.01 9.32 6.72
C ILE A 239 35.42 9.90 6.67
N ALA A 240 35.62 11.01 5.95
CA ALA A 240 36.91 11.68 5.90
C ALA A 240 37.37 12.08 7.31
N ARG A 241 36.52 12.75 8.09
CA ARG A 241 36.83 13.22 9.44
C ARG A 241 37.00 12.08 10.45
N ASN A 242 36.10 11.10 10.44
CA ASN A 242 36.04 10.08 11.49
C ASN A 242 36.93 8.86 11.21
N GLU A 243 37.25 8.57 9.96
CA GLU A 243 37.97 7.35 9.59
C GLU A 243 39.27 7.60 8.82
N VAL A 244 39.29 8.53 7.87
CA VAL A 244 40.46 8.76 7.00
C VAL A 244 41.52 9.61 7.69
N ILE A 245 41.15 10.80 8.18
CA ILE A 245 42.08 11.74 8.84
C ILE A 245 42.79 11.08 10.03
N PRO A 246 42.11 10.36 10.95
CA PRO A 246 42.82 9.72 12.06
C PRO A 246 43.83 8.65 11.63
N LYS A 247 43.61 7.97 10.50
CA LYS A 247 44.56 7.00 9.94
C LYS A 247 45.73 7.69 9.24
N LEU A 248 45.46 8.78 8.54
CA LEU A 248 46.49 9.62 7.90
C LEU A 248 47.44 10.24 8.93
N LEU A 249 46.91 10.75 10.05
CA LEU A 249 47.73 11.30 11.13
C LEU A 249 48.67 10.25 11.76
N LYS A 250 48.30 8.96 11.72
CA LYS A 250 49.12 7.85 12.20
C LYS A 250 50.09 7.32 11.15
N ASN A 251 49.70 7.34 9.88
CA ASN A 251 50.53 6.92 8.75
C ASN A 251 50.42 7.96 7.62
N PRO A 252 51.43 8.83 7.43
CA PRO A 252 51.46 9.80 6.35
C PRO A 252 51.30 9.19 4.94
N ASN A 253 51.67 7.92 4.74
CA ASN A 253 51.56 7.22 3.47
C ASN A 253 50.17 6.61 3.21
N TYR A 254 49.22 6.73 4.16
CA TYR A 254 47.92 6.06 4.10
C TYR A 254 47.12 6.35 2.82
N LEU A 255 47.10 7.61 2.35
CA LEU A 255 46.36 7.97 1.14
C LEU A 255 46.95 7.29 -0.10
N THR A 256 48.28 7.26 -0.23
CA THR A 256 48.99 6.61 -1.34
C THR A 256 48.73 5.11 -1.35
N GLU A 257 48.83 4.45 -0.19
CA GLU A 257 48.54 3.01 -0.03
C GLU A 257 47.10 2.67 -0.43
N LYS A 258 46.14 3.57 -0.15
CA LYS A 258 44.72 3.41 -0.49
C LYS A 258 44.33 4.04 -1.84
N ARG A 259 45.30 4.54 -2.61
CA ARG A 259 45.09 5.20 -3.91
C ARG A 259 44.06 6.34 -3.84
N MET A 260 44.10 7.10 -2.75
CA MET A 260 43.26 8.26 -2.51
C MET A 260 44.02 9.53 -2.89
N VAL A 261 43.31 10.51 -3.47
CA VAL A 261 43.88 11.81 -3.84
C VAL A 261 43.02 12.94 -3.26
N ILE A 262 43.67 14.03 -2.85
CA ILE A 262 43.01 15.28 -2.49
C ILE A 262 43.01 16.14 -3.76
N ARG A 263 41.83 16.58 -4.18
CA ARG A 263 41.62 17.43 -5.36
C ARG A 263 41.06 18.77 -4.94
#